data_AF-A0A349A502-F1
#
_entry.id   AF-A0A349A502-F1
#
_cell.length_a   1.000
_cell.length_b   1.000
_cell.length_c   1.000
_cell.angle_alpha   90.00
_cell.angle_beta   90.00
_cell.angle_gamma   90.00
#
_symmetry.space_group_name_H-M   'P 1'
#
loop_
_entity.id
_entity.type
_entity.pdbx_description
1 polymer ?
#
loop_
_entity_poly.entity_id
_entity_poly.type
_entity_poly.pdbx_seq_one_letter_code
_entity_poly.pdbx_strand_id
1 'polypeptide(L)'
;MPKRTCLKKSWRRAAIGAVTLALLATPGFVAAAPELNERPMVKRAEEVTALKNAFVKSVLERAGLPYEADETGFPVRVQYQQTWKCIQKIEVVPLTDPIAGEGGVNGHRIFFFTEDDIFQIDSPLPIRK
;
A
#
# COMPACT_ATOMS: atom_id res chain seq x y z
N MET A 1 -49.24 -59.08 -32.39
CA MET A 1 -50.03 -58.04 -31.67
C MET A 1 -49.45 -57.86 -30.26
N PRO A 2 -49.50 -56.68 -29.63
CA PRO A 2 -48.55 -55.57 -29.73
C PRO A 2 -47.74 -55.28 -28.43
N LYS A 3 -46.61 -54.57 -28.60
CA LYS A 3 -46.01 -53.50 -27.75
C LYS A 3 -45.93 -53.73 -26.21
N ARG A 4 -44.87 -53.36 -25.46
CA ARG A 4 -44.27 -52.02 -25.35
C ARG A 4 -42.94 -52.13 -24.60
N THR A 5 -41.90 -51.60 -25.20
CA THR A 5 -40.70 -51.07 -24.55
C THR A 5 -41.05 -49.96 -23.55
N CYS A 6 -40.11 -49.69 -22.64
CA CYS A 6 -39.90 -48.40 -21.94
C CYS A 6 -40.49 -48.29 -20.52
N LEU A 7 -39.74 -48.73 -19.51
CA LEU A 7 -39.99 -48.34 -18.11
C LEU A 7 -38.74 -48.35 -17.22
N LYS A 8 -37.56 -47.95 -17.74
CA LYS A 8 -36.34 -47.79 -16.90
C LYS A 8 -35.70 -46.39 -16.97
N LYS A 9 -36.26 -45.46 -17.76
CA LYS A 9 -35.64 -44.14 -18.01
C LYS A 9 -36.22 -42.98 -17.18
N SER A 10 -37.37 -43.15 -16.51
CA SER A 10 -37.98 -42.04 -15.75
C SER A 10 -37.41 -41.84 -14.34
N TRP A 11 -36.88 -42.88 -13.70
CA TRP A 11 -36.39 -42.78 -12.32
C TRP A 11 -35.07 -41.99 -12.20
N ARG A 12 -34.23 -42.02 -13.24
CA ARG A 12 -33.00 -41.20 -13.30
C ARG A 12 -33.33 -39.70 -13.39
N ARG A 13 -34.44 -39.31 -14.02
CA ARG A 13 -34.85 -37.90 -14.13
C ARG A 13 -35.45 -37.37 -12.84
N ALA A 14 -36.17 -38.21 -12.09
CA ALA A 14 -36.71 -37.84 -10.78
C ALA A 14 -35.61 -37.64 -9.73
N ALA A 15 -34.58 -38.50 -9.71
CA ALA A 15 -33.45 -38.35 -8.80
C ALA A 15 -32.61 -37.09 -9.06
N ILE A 16 -32.42 -36.72 -10.33
CA ILE A 16 -31.68 -35.51 -10.71
C ILE A 16 -32.46 -34.24 -10.29
N GLY A 17 -33.78 -34.21 -10.49
CA GLY A 17 -34.61 -33.07 -10.10
C GLY A 17 -34.65 -32.82 -8.59
N ALA A 18 -34.58 -33.87 -7.77
CA ALA A 18 -34.55 -33.74 -6.31
C ALA A 18 -33.19 -33.18 -5.79
N VAL A 19 -32.08 -33.53 -6.46
CA VAL A 19 -30.75 -33.04 -6.07
C VAL A 19 -30.54 -31.58 -6.45
N THR A 20 -31.07 -31.11 -7.59
CA THR A 20 -31.04 -29.68 -7.96
C THR A 20 -31.93 -28.82 -7.06
N LEU A 21 -33.08 -29.33 -6.61
CA LEU A 21 -33.95 -28.56 -5.70
C LEU A 21 -33.38 -28.49 -4.28
N ALA A 22 -32.67 -29.53 -3.82
CA ALA A 22 -31.99 -29.52 -2.53
C ALA A 22 -30.75 -28.59 -2.51
N LEU A 23 -30.05 -28.42 -3.64
CA LEU A 23 -28.93 -27.48 -3.73
C LEU A 23 -29.36 -26.01 -3.69
N LEU A 24 -30.56 -25.68 -4.17
CA LEU A 24 -31.09 -24.31 -4.16
C LEU A 24 -31.64 -23.87 -2.80
N ALA A 25 -31.81 -24.80 -1.85
CA ALA A 25 -32.41 -24.56 -0.55
C ALA A 25 -31.39 -24.54 0.61
N THR A 26 -30.10 -24.32 0.33
CA THR A 26 -29.11 -24.05 1.38
C THR A 26 -28.93 -22.54 1.57
N PRO A 27 -29.59 -21.91 2.55
CA PRO A 27 -29.24 -20.56 2.97
C PRO A 27 -27.98 -20.67 3.82
N GLY A 28 -26.81 -20.69 3.17
CA GLY A 28 -25.56 -20.82 3.88
C GLY A 28 -24.39 -20.43 2.99
N PHE A 29 -23.69 -19.37 3.40
CA PHE A 29 -22.50 -18.81 2.77
C PHE A 29 -22.73 -17.91 1.54
N VAL A 30 -23.59 -16.90 1.72
CA VAL A 30 -23.07 -15.57 1.38
C VAL A 30 -22.02 -15.28 2.45
N ALA A 31 -20.75 -15.61 2.18
CA ALA A 31 -19.67 -15.01 2.94
C ALA A 31 -19.84 -13.51 2.75
N ALA A 32 -20.30 -12.81 3.79
CA ALA A 32 -20.25 -11.36 3.81
C ALA A 32 -18.81 -11.00 3.43
N ALA A 33 -18.63 -10.31 2.31
CA ALA A 33 -17.35 -9.70 2.01
C ALA A 33 -16.95 -8.92 3.26
N PRO A 34 -15.74 -9.10 3.80
CA PRO A 34 -15.34 -8.35 4.98
C PRO A 34 -15.58 -6.89 4.65
N GLU A 35 -16.46 -6.22 5.42
CA GLU A 35 -16.64 -4.78 5.26
C GLU A 35 -15.24 -4.18 5.25
N LEU A 36 -14.88 -3.55 4.13
CA LEU A 36 -13.63 -2.83 3.98
C LEU A 36 -13.69 -1.69 4.98
N ASN A 37 -13.26 -2.00 6.19
CA ASN A 37 -13.38 -1.14 7.34
C ASN A 37 -12.43 0.04 7.06
N GLU A 38 -13.00 1.16 6.62
CA GLU A 38 -12.24 2.35 6.20
C GLU A 38 -11.35 2.87 7.35
N ARG A 39 -11.77 2.62 8.59
CA ARG A 39 -11.09 3.05 9.81
C ARG A 39 -9.65 2.50 9.94
N PRO A 40 -9.40 1.17 9.84
CA PRO A 40 -8.05 0.62 9.77
C PRO A 40 -7.16 1.20 8.66
N MET A 41 -7.72 1.44 7.47
CA MET A 41 -6.94 1.98 6.34
C MET A 41 -6.53 3.43 6.58
N VAL A 42 -7.46 4.27 7.04
CA VAL A 42 -7.20 5.67 7.39
C VAL A 42 -6.13 5.75 8.48
N LYS A 43 -6.27 4.97 9.56
CA LYS A 43 -5.28 4.94 10.65
C LYS A 43 -3.88 4.55 10.15
N ARG A 44 -3.77 3.55 9.27
CA ARG A 44 -2.47 3.18 8.69
C ARG A 44 -1.91 4.27 7.77
N ALA A 45 -2.75 4.97 7.02
CA ALA A 45 -2.30 6.08 6.18
C ALA A 45 -1.72 7.23 7.02
N GLU A 46 -2.36 7.56 8.14
CA GLU A 46 -1.86 8.54 9.11
C GLU A 46 -0.51 8.11 9.72
N GLU A 47 -0.41 6.85 10.17
CA GLU A 47 0.83 6.29 10.74
C GLU A 47 1.99 6.34 9.73
N VAL A 48 1.73 5.96 8.47
CA VAL A 48 2.74 6.02 7.39
C VAL A 48 3.15 7.46 7.09
N THR A 49 2.20 8.40 7.11
CA THR A 49 2.47 9.82 6.90
C THR A 49 3.33 10.38 8.01
N ALA A 50 3.00 10.09 9.27
CA ALA A 50 3.78 10.49 10.43
C ALA A 50 5.20 9.92 10.38
N LEU A 51 5.34 8.64 10.02
CA LEU A 51 6.65 7.99 9.88
C LEU A 51 7.49 8.64 8.76
N LYS A 52 6.87 8.92 7.61
CA LYS A 52 7.54 9.62 6.50
C LYS A 52 8.01 11.01 6.93
N ASN A 53 7.14 11.78 7.59
CA ASN A 53 7.46 13.12 8.06
C ASN A 53 8.59 13.10 9.08
N ALA A 54 8.54 12.19 10.06
CA ALA A 54 9.59 12.00 11.05
C ALA A 54 10.93 11.62 10.41
N PHE A 55 10.91 10.71 9.42
CA PHE A 55 12.12 10.34 8.69
C PHE A 55 12.73 11.54 7.97
N VAL A 56 11.95 12.31 7.20
CA VAL A 56 12.46 13.48 6.46
C VAL A 56 13.05 14.52 7.42
N LYS A 57 12.37 14.82 8.54
CA LYS A 57 12.88 15.70 9.60
C LYS A 57 14.25 15.26 10.10
N SER A 58 14.39 13.98 10.45
CA SER A 58 15.67 13.44 10.92
C SER A 58 16.80 13.58 9.90
N VAL A 59 16.47 13.54 8.59
CA VAL A 59 17.46 13.73 7.53
C VAL A 59 17.86 15.20 7.40
N LEU A 60 16.91 16.12 7.45
CA LEU A 60 17.18 17.56 7.44
C LEU A 60 18.03 17.98 8.65
N GLU A 61 17.71 17.47 9.84
CA GLU A 61 18.47 17.70 11.07
C GLU A 61 19.90 17.17 10.96
N ARG A 62 20.07 15.94 10.46
CA ARG A 62 21.41 15.35 10.24
C ARG A 62 22.22 16.12 9.20
N ALA A 63 21.56 16.65 8.17
CA ALA A 63 22.18 17.49 7.16
C ALA A 63 22.49 18.92 7.68
N GLY A 64 22.04 19.28 8.88
CA GLY A 64 22.19 20.62 9.43
C GLY A 64 21.41 21.68 8.67
N LEU A 65 20.32 21.29 7.99
CA LEU A 65 19.49 22.20 7.20
C LEU A 65 18.32 22.71 8.06
N PRO A 66 18.24 24.02 8.34
CA PRO A 66 17.09 24.61 9.00
C PRO A 66 15.82 24.42 8.17
N TYR A 67 14.72 24.07 8.84
CA TYR A 67 13.43 23.87 8.20
C TYR A 67 12.28 24.33 9.09
N GLU A 68 11.16 24.66 8.47
CA GLU A 68 9.87 24.90 9.12
C GLU A 68 8.93 23.75 8.77
N ALA A 69 8.13 23.30 9.72
CA ALA A 69 7.15 22.23 9.52
C ALA A 69 5.76 22.68 9.95
N ASP A 70 4.74 22.13 9.31
CA ASP A 70 3.35 22.34 9.69
C ASP A 70 2.94 21.51 10.92
N GLU A 71 1.67 21.60 11.31
CA GLU A 71 1.08 20.87 12.43
C GLU A 71 1.14 19.34 12.27
N THR A 72 1.17 18.85 11.02
CA THR A 72 1.32 17.41 10.71
C THR A 72 2.77 16.95 10.76
N GLY A 73 3.69 17.91 10.92
CA GLY A 73 5.12 17.69 10.87
C GLY A 73 5.68 17.56 9.45
N PHE A 74 4.93 17.92 8.42
CA PHE A 74 5.45 17.99 7.06
C PHE A 74 6.35 19.22 6.91
N PRO A 75 7.60 19.08 6.43
CA PRO A 75 8.46 20.23 6.16
C PRO A 75 7.89 21.10 5.02
N VAL A 76 7.50 22.33 5.34
CA VAL A 76 6.89 23.28 4.40
C VAL A 76 7.93 24.24 3.80
N ARG A 77 8.99 24.55 4.55
CA ARG A 77 10.08 25.41 4.09
C ARG A 77 11.41 24.89 4.58
N VAL A 78 12.45 25.13 3.80
CA VAL A 78 13.83 24.71 4.10
C VAL A 78 14.79 25.80 3.67
N GLN A 79 15.80 26.06 4.49
CA GLN A 79 16.85 26.98 4.13
C GLN A 79 17.95 26.23 3.36
N TYR A 80 18.08 26.55 2.08
CA TYR A 80 19.07 25.95 1.19
C TYR A 80 19.80 27.07 0.44
N GLN A 81 21.14 26.99 0.39
CA GLN A 81 21.98 28.05 -0.20
C GLN A 81 21.65 29.45 0.33
N GLN A 82 21.50 29.57 1.66
CA GLN A 82 21.15 30.82 2.37
C GLN A 82 19.77 31.40 2.04
N THR A 83 18.96 30.73 1.22
CA THR A 83 17.61 31.17 0.84
C THR A 83 16.56 30.22 1.40
N TRP A 84 15.47 30.78 1.91
CA TRP A 84 14.31 29.97 2.29
C TRP A 84 13.52 29.58 1.05
N LYS A 85 13.36 28.27 0.85
CA LYS A 85 12.60 27.70 -0.26
C LYS A 85 11.35 27.01 0.26
N CYS A 86 10.21 27.27 -0.39
CA CYS A 86 8.94 26.59 -0.12
C CYS A 86 8.97 25.21 -0.76
N ILE A 87 8.65 24.18 0.04
CA ILE A 87 8.60 22.80 -0.40
C ILE A 87 7.19 22.53 -0.95
N GLN A 88 7.11 22.10 -2.20
CA GLN A 88 5.87 21.70 -2.84
C GLN A 88 5.65 20.19 -2.76
N LYS A 89 6.74 19.41 -2.83
CA LYS A 89 6.68 17.95 -2.82
C LYS A 89 7.96 17.37 -2.26
N ILE A 90 7.84 16.23 -1.57
CA ILE A 90 8.96 15.44 -1.09
C ILE A 90 8.81 14.00 -1.57
N GLU A 91 9.82 13.52 -2.29
CA GLU A 91 9.94 12.14 -2.73
C GLU A 91 11.11 11.45 -2.04
N VAL A 92 10.88 10.21 -1.58
CA VAL A 92 11.89 9.39 -0.92
C VAL A 92 12.09 8.15 -1.78
N VAL A 93 13.28 8.00 -2.34
CA VAL A 93 13.63 6.92 -3.27
C VAL A 93 14.67 6.02 -2.59
N PRO A 94 14.41 4.71 -2.46
CA PRO A 94 15.40 3.78 -1.93
C PRO A 94 16.59 3.68 -2.88
N LEU A 95 17.79 3.75 -2.34
CA LEU A 95 19.03 3.48 -3.06
C LEU A 95 19.35 2.00 -2.89
N THR A 96 19.41 1.28 -4.01
CA THR A 96 19.78 -0.14 -4.07
C THR A 96 21.12 -0.27 -4.77
N ASP A 97 21.97 -1.17 -4.28
CA ASP A 97 23.23 -1.51 -4.96
C ASP A 97 23.02 -2.78 -5.77
N PRO A 98 23.13 -2.71 -7.11
CA PRO A 98 22.92 -3.87 -7.97
C PRO A 98 24.01 -4.94 -7.82
N ILE A 99 25.17 -4.61 -7.23
CA ILE A 99 26.32 -5.51 -7.09
C ILE A 99 26.25 -6.30 -5.77
N ALA A 100 25.50 -5.83 -4.78
CA ALA A 100 25.42 -6.42 -3.45
C ALA A 100 24.72 -7.80 -3.37
N GLY A 101 24.32 -8.38 -4.51
CA GLY A 101 23.91 -9.79 -4.66
C GLY A 101 22.54 -10.12 -4.09
N GLU A 102 22.09 -9.39 -3.08
CA GLU A 102 20.74 -9.38 -2.52
C GLU A 102 20.27 -7.93 -2.59
N GLY A 103 19.04 -7.68 -3.07
CA GLY A 103 18.52 -6.33 -3.37
C GLY A 103 18.27 -5.47 -2.13
N GLY A 104 19.27 -5.33 -1.27
CA GLY A 104 19.26 -4.52 -0.07
C GLY A 104 19.17 -3.05 -0.42
N VAL A 105 18.32 -2.35 0.34
CA VAL A 105 18.33 -0.90 0.36
C VAL A 105 19.54 -0.46 1.18
N ASN A 106 20.46 0.29 0.58
CA ASN A 106 21.67 0.80 1.22
C ASN A 106 21.49 2.22 1.76
N GLY A 107 20.39 2.87 1.39
CA GLY A 107 20.09 4.25 1.77
C GLY A 107 18.81 4.73 1.13
N HIS A 108 18.53 6.00 1.32
CA HIS A 108 17.45 6.70 0.63
C HIS A 108 17.98 8.00 0.06
N ARG A 109 17.59 8.31 -1.17
CA ARG A 109 17.71 9.64 -1.73
C ARG A 109 16.39 10.37 -1.52
N ILE A 110 16.45 11.55 -0.93
CA ILE A 110 15.27 12.37 -0.70
C ILE A 110 15.35 13.59 -1.61
N PHE A 111 14.32 13.78 -2.43
CA PHE A 111 14.16 14.92 -3.31
C PHE A 111 13.16 15.91 -2.71
N PHE A 112 13.56 17.17 -2.68
CA PHE A 112 12.74 18.30 -2.25
C PHE A 112 12.46 19.17 -3.46
N PHE A 113 11.21 19.15 -3.90
CA PHE A 113 10.74 19.98 -5.01
C PHE A 113 10.31 21.32 -4.46
N THR A 114 10.90 22.38 -4.98
CA THR A 114 10.57 23.76 -4.64
C THR A 114 10.02 24.47 -5.88
N GLU A 115 9.66 25.74 -5.76
CA GLU A 115 9.10 26.51 -6.89
C GLU A 115 10.09 26.68 -8.05
N ASP A 116 11.36 26.86 -7.74
CA ASP A 116 12.38 27.20 -8.75
C ASP A 116 13.43 26.09 -8.95
N ASP A 117 13.48 25.10 -8.06
CA ASP A 117 14.60 24.16 -8.00
C ASP A 117 14.20 22.82 -7.35
N ILE A 118 15.03 21.80 -7.58
CA ILE A 118 14.95 20.50 -6.93
C ILE A 118 16.32 20.23 -6.31
N PHE A 119 16.35 20.06 -5.00
CA PHE A 119 17.57 19.63 -4.32
C PHE A 119 17.38 18.25 -3.69
N GLN A 120 18.48 17.54 -3.52
CA GLN A 120 18.48 16.15 -3.05
C GLN A 120 19.44 15.94 -1.88
N ILE A 121 19.08 15.03 -0.99
CA ILE A 121 19.91 14.59 0.13
C ILE A 121 19.97 13.06 0.14
N ASP A 122 21.19 12.52 0.21
CA ASP A 122 21.40 11.09 0.38
C ASP A 122 21.52 10.75 1.88
N SER A 123 20.62 9.89 2.35
CA SER A 123 20.57 9.37 3.71
C SER A 123 21.00 7.90 3.67
N PRO A 124 22.30 7.59 3.92
CA PRO A 124 22.75 6.22 3.99
C PRO A 124 22.09 5.50 5.17
N LEU A 125 21.73 4.23 4.99
CA LEU A 125 21.25 3.42 6.10
C LEU A 125 22.43 3.07 7.00
N PRO A 126 22.30 3.22 8.33
CA PRO A 126 23.34 2.78 9.23
C PRO A 126 23.49 1.25 9.09
N ILE A 127 24.72 0.79 8.86
CA ILE A 127 25.04 -0.64 8.83
C ILE A 127 24.66 -1.21 10.20
N ARG A 128 23.60 -2.03 10.27
CA ARG A 128 23.30 -2.82 11.47
C ARG A 128 24.34 -3.93 11.53
N LYS A 129 25.34 -3.76 12.40
CA LYS A 129 26.29 -4.82 12.77
C LYS A 129 25.61 -5.85 13.66
#